data_AF-A0A2V8N837-F1
#
_entry.id   AF-A0A2V8N837-F1
#
_cell.length_a   1.000
_cell.length_b   1.000
_cell.length_c   1.000
_cell.angle_alpha   90.00
_cell.angle_beta   90.00
_cell.angle_gamma   90.00
#
_symmetry.space_group_name_H-M   'P 1'
#
loop_
_entity.id
_entity.type
_entity.pdbx_description
1 polymer ?
#
loop_
_entity_poly.entity_id
_entity_poly.type
_entity_poly.pdbx_seq_one_letter_code
_entity_poly.pdbx_strand_id
1 'polypeptide(L)'
;MKEFRQSILFCRRTLLTASALSLILLACAQLVAAPCSQIKAQPEPWVRVSVNLLVRTAHGFYLSDVGQQAYERAVDNTASTLRRCQLEHDEAFGARYREFVDYLGLLSLARLPDHELGFTVPDKQYFEETRQYVEIPDFLLTPEFLREVSRFETLNQAKALLRKINETRSRDHQLIFFSYRSRHLGTPDNDDSFLRLLIVVPGNAAQRLPEKWVQFGVPDPRARAPVRNVSVVSALAAPDGTTNVYFKDNFRTYHRDGSITIKGRWELGEGDDNCATCHKSGILPIFPVAGSVSRDEKQFVDVVNERFLKYVVRPRFDKYLDATKLGPGIGSTADETIHRRFGSAFANTTVGKSMICSSCHKPDGLGSLNWPMDRVVISSYIKGGQMPFGSELRPLERAELYRKLIQDYFDTDEANPGVLKSWLLGRLRQRKLDEPAAASTH
;
A
#
# COMPACT_ATOMS: atom_id res chain seq x y z
N MET A 1 47.01 0.76 -22.84
CA MET A 1 46.35 1.89 -23.55
C MET A 1 44.84 1.71 -23.82
N LYS A 2 44.28 0.50 -23.90
CA LYS A 2 42.81 0.31 -24.05
C LYS A 2 42.02 0.58 -22.76
N GLU A 3 42.59 0.33 -21.59
CA GLU A 3 41.90 0.55 -20.30
C GLU A 3 41.79 2.04 -19.91
N PHE A 4 42.73 2.89 -20.35
CA PHE A 4 42.70 4.32 -20.03
C PHE A 4 41.57 5.09 -20.78
N ARG A 5 41.09 4.56 -21.90
CA ARG A 5 39.98 5.17 -22.66
C ARG A 5 38.59 4.84 -22.09
N GLN A 6 38.43 3.75 -21.34
CA GLN A 6 37.15 3.40 -20.71
C GLN A 6 36.85 4.27 -19.48
N SER A 7 37.86 4.64 -18.68
CA SER A 7 37.67 5.51 -17.51
C SER A 7 37.25 6.94 -17.87
N ILE A 8 37.70 7.48 -19.02
CA ILE A 8 37.33 8.85 -19.46
C ILE A 8 35.87 8.91 -19.94
N LEU A 9 35.36 7.84 -20.56
CA LEU A 9 33.97 7.74 -21.01
C LEU A 9 32.98 7.56 -19.84
N PHE A 10 33.38 6.85 -18.78
CA PHE A 10 32.57 6.73 -17.58
C PHE A 10 32.45 8.06 -16.83
N CYS A 11 33.56 8.78 -16.66
CA CYS A 11 33.59 10.06 -15.93
C CYS A 11 32.77 11.17 -16.64
N ARG A 12 32.78 11.23 -17.98
CA ARG A 12 31.96 12.18 -18.75
C ARG A 12 30.44 11.91 -18.64
N ARG A 13 30.03 10.65 -18.54
CA ARG A 13 28.60 10.30 -18.37
C ARG A 13 28.08 10.68 -16.99
N THR A 14 28.86 10.48 -15.92
CA THR A 14 28.47 10.88 -14.56
C THR A 14 28.45 12.40 -14.37
N LEU A 15 29.36 13.15 -15.02
CA LEU A 15 29.36 14.62 -14.98
C LEU A 15 28.18 15.24 -15.75
N LEU A 16 27.78 14.66 -16.88
CA LEU A 16 26.62 15.13 -17.64
C LEU A 16 25.30 14.85 -16.93
N THR A 17 25.15 13.70 -16.27
CA THR A 17 23.93 13.40 -15.48
C THR A 17 23.85 14.27 -14.23
N ALA A 18 24.97 14.50 -13.53
CA ALA A 18 24.99 15.38 -12.36
C ALA A 18 24.69 16.86 -12.70
N SER A 19 25.18 17.35 -13.85
CA SER A 19 24.93 18.73 -14.31
C SER A 19 23.47 18.92 -14.76
N ALA A 20 22.90 17.94 -15.46
CA ALA A 20 21.48 17.96 -15.84
C ALA A 20 20.57 17.92 -14.59
N LEU A 21 20.91 17.11 -13.58
CA LEU A 21 20.18 17.07 -12.31
C LEU A 21 20.25 18.42 -11.58
N SER A 22 21.42 19.07 -11.55
CA SER A 22 21.61 20.37 -10.89
C SER A 22 20.86 21.51 -11.56
N LEU A 23 20.82 21.55 -12.90
CA LEU A 23 20.06 22.55 -13.66
C LEU A 23 18.54 22.39 -13.50
N ILE A 24 18.05 21.14 -13.43
CA ILE A 24 16.64 20.86 -13.14
C ILE A 24 16.28 21.31 -11.72
N LEU A 25 17.17 21.10 -10.74
CA LEU A 25 16.97 21.55 -9.37
C LEU A 25 16.96 23.10 -9.24
N LEU A 26 17.80 23.81 -9.99
CA LEU A 26 17.85 25.29 -10.01
C LEU A 26 16.60 25.92 -10.64
N ALA A 27 16.09 25.35 -11.74
CA ALA A 27 14.85 25.83 -12.37
C ALA A 27 13.61 25.58 -11.48
N CYS A 28 13.61 24.49 -10.71
CA CYS A 28 12.57 24.25 -9.71
C CYS A 28 12.62 25.24 -8.54
N ALA A 29 13.81 25.70 -8.12
CA ALA A 29 13.94 26.61 -6.98
C ALA A 29 13.27 27.99 -7.21
N GLN A 30 13.30 28.52 -8.43
CA GLN A 30 12.68 29.83 -8.71
C GLN A 30 11.15 29.78 -8.79
N LEU A 31 10.56 28.63 -9.17
CA LEU A 31 9.11 28.47 -9.21
C LEU A 31 8.49 28.23 -7.83
N VAL A 32 9.28 27.78 -6.85
CA VAL A 32 8.83 27.62 -5.44
C VAL A 32 8.72 28.97 -4.70
N ALA A 33 9.27 30.05 -5.28
CA ALA A 33 9.22 31.40 -4.73
C ALA A 33 8.14 32.30 -5.36
N ALA A 34 7.19 31.75 -6.13
CA ALA A 34 6.09 32.53 -6.67
C ALA A 34 5.32 33.26 -5.54
N PRO A 35 5.13 34.59 -5.60
CA PRO A 35 4.37 35.31 -4.58
C PRO A 35 2.94 34.78 -4.47
N CYS A 36 2.41 34.71 -3.25
CA CYS A 36 1.04 34.20 -3.04
C CYS A 36 -0.01 34.98 -3.84
N SER A 37 0.19 36.29 -4.07
CA SER A 37 -0.69 37.10 -4.93
C SER A 37 -0.72 36.60 -6.37
N GLN A 38 0.43 36.20 -6.92
CA GLN A 38 0.52 35.64 -8.28
C GLN A 38 -0.16 34.28 -8.36
N ILE A 39 0.06 33.40 -7.38
CA ILE A 39 -0.57 32.07 -7.34
C ILE A 39 -2.10 32.23 -7.25
N LYS A 40 -2.61 33.15 -6.41
CA LYS A 40 -4.05 33.41 -6.31
C LYS A 40 -4.64 33.97 -7.60
N ALA A 41 -3.93 34.91 -8.25
CA ALA A 41 -4.39 35.50 -9.51
C ALA A 41 -4.38 34.50 -10.67
N GLN A 42 -3.39 33.60 -10.73
CA GLN A 42 -3.21 32.63 -11.79
C GLN A 42 -2.81 31.26 -11.20
N PRO A 43 -3.77 30.50 -10.65
CA PRO A 43 -3.44 29.24 -9.95
C PRO A 43 -3.05 28.11 -10.89
N GLU A 44 -3.54 28.09 -12.14
CA GLU A 44 -3.36 26.95 -13.04
C GLU A 44 -1.90 26.66 -13.40
N PRO A 45 -1.05 27.64 -13.79
CA PRO A 45 0.36 27.37 -14.06
C PRO A 45 1.08 26.75 -12.86
N TRP A 46 0.83 27.26 -11.65
CA TRP A 46 1.44 26.73 -10.42
C TRP A 46 0.97 25.30 -10.13
N VAL A 47 -0.34 25.03 -10.17
CA VAL A 47 -0.89 23.68 -9.96
C VAL A 47 -0.31 22.69 -10.96
N ARG A 48 -0.23 23.04 -12.25
CA ARG A 48 0.35 22.15 -13.27
C ARG A 48 1.80 21.80 -13.00
N VAL A 49 2.63 22.78 -12.62
CA VAL A 49 4.03 22.55 -12.27
C VAL A 49 4.14 21.66 -11.03
N SER A 50 3.36 21.94 -9.99
CA SER A 50 3.34 21.14 -8.76
C SER A 50 2.90 19.70 -9.01
N VAL A 51 1.84 19.49 -9.79
CA VAL A 51 1.38 18.14 -10.17
C VAL A 51 2.45 17.41 -10.97
N ASN A 52 3.08 18.05 -11.96
CA ASN A 52 4.15 17.42 -12.73
C ASN A 52 5.35 17.03 -11.85
N LEU A 53 5.73 17.89 -10.91
CA LEU A 53 6.79 17.60 -9.95
C LEU A 53 6.42 16.39 -9.08
N LEU A 54 5.24 16.42 -8.46
CA LEU A 54 4.75 15.35 -7.59
C LEU A 54 4.68 14.00 -8.31
N VAL A 55 4.12 13.94 -9.52
CA VAL A 55 3.99 12.69 -10.27
C VAL A 55 5.36 12.16 -10.71
N ARG A 56 6.30 13.03 -11.11
CA ARG A 56 7.66 12.60 -11.47
C ARG A 56 8.44 12.08 -10.28
N THR A 57 8.39 12.77 -9.14
CA THR A 57 9.10 12.31 -7.93
C THR A 57 8.44 11.07 -7.33
N ALA A 58 7.10 10.94 -7.40
CA ALA A 58 6.39 9.73 -7.04
C ALA A 58 6.83 8.54 -7.90
N HIS A 59 6.94 8.72 -9.21
CA HIS A 59 7.46 7.68 -10.10
C HIS A 59 8.90 7.31 -9.77
N GLY A 60 9.74 8.32 -9.48
CA GLY A 60 11.11 8.11 -9.04
C GLY A 60 11.20 7.28 -7.76
N PHE A 61 10.36 7.60 -6.76
CA PHE A 61 10.28 6.83 -5.51
C PHE A 61 9.74 5.42 -5.77
N TYR A 62 8.70 5.27 -6.59
CA TYR A 62 8.19 3.95 -6.96
C TYR A 62 9.25 3.03 -7.59
N LEU A 63 10.18 3.60 -8.38
CA LEU A 63 11.25 2.84 -9.01
C LEU A 63 12.45 2.59 -8.08
N SER A 64 12.70 3.45 -7.09
CA SER A 64 13.88 3.39 -6.22
C SER A 64 13.64 4.09 -4.89
N ASP A 65 14.08 3.47 -3.79
CA ASP A 65 13.98 4.06 -2.44
C ASP A 65 14.80 5.36 -2.32
N VAL A 66 15.84 5.51 -3.16
CA VAL A 66 16.60 6.77 -3.28
C VAL A 66 15.71 7.95 -3.73
N GLY A 67 14.61 7.66 -4.43
CA GLY A 67 13.62 8.66 -4.86
C GLY A 67 12.74 9.19 -3.74
N GLN A 68 12.67 8.51 -2.59
CA GLN A 68 11.80 8.87 -1.46
C GLN A 68 12.01 10.30 -1.01
N GLN A 69 13.27 10.70 -0.75
CA GLN A 69 13.58 12.04 -0.26
C GLN A 69 13.16 13.15 -1.24
N ALA A 70 13.28 12.90 -2.55
CA ALA A 70 12.84 13.87 -3.57
C ALA A 70 11.31 14.01 -3.60
N TYR A 71 10.60 12.90 -3.43
CA TYR A 71 9.14 12.89 -3.34
C TYR A 71 8.64 13.60 -2.08
N GLU A 72 9.19 13.27 -0.92
CA GLU A 72 8.84 13.91 0.35
C GLU A 72 9.07 15.43 0.30
N ARG A 73 10.21 15.89 -0.22
CA ARG A 73 10.45 17.32 -0.42
C ARG A 73 9.42 17.98 -1.34
N ALA A 74 8.98 17.29 -2.39
CA ALA A 74 7.96 17.83 -3.29
C ALA A 74 6.60 17.97 -2.58
N VAL A 75 6.21 16.99 -1.77
CA VAL A 75 5.01 17.04 -0.92
C VAL A 75 5.12 18.19 0.08
N ASP A 76 6.20 18.25 0.86
CA ASP A 76 6.41 19.24 1.91
C ASP A 76 6.39 20.67 1.36
N ASN A 77 7.11 20.93 0.26
CA ASN A 77 7.16 22.25 -0.38
C ASN A 77 5.79 22.68 -0.91
N THR A 78 5.04 21.75 -1.50
CA THR A 78 3.73 22.07 -2.09
C THR A 78 2.68 22.30 -0.99
N ALA A 79 2.63 21.43 0.02
CA ALA A 79 1.73 21.58 1.17
C ALA A 79 2.05 22.85 1.97
N SER A 80 3.32 23.18 2.17
CA SER A 80 3.74 24.45 2.80
C SER A 80 3.26 25.67 2.01
N THR A 81 3.32 25.62 0.67
CA THR A 81 2.82 26.70 -0.18
C THR A 81 1.30 26.85 -0.08
N LEU A 82 0.54 25.74 -0.07
CA LEU A 82 -0.92 25.76 0.13
C LEU A 82 -1.29 26.47 1.44
N ARG A 83 -0.63 26.11 2.55
CA ARG A 83 -0.86 26.71 3.87
C ARG A 83 -0.44 28.18 3.91
N ARG A 84 0.79 28.50 3.50
CA ARG A 84 1.35 29.87 3.52
C ARG A 84 0.52 30.84 2.70
N CYS A 85 -0.01 30.40 1.57
CA CYS A 85 -0.86 31.23 0.71
C CYS A 85 -2.35 31.13 1.06
N GLN A 86 -2.73 30.38 2.10
CA GLN A 86 -4.11 30.14 2.52
C GLN A 86 -5.01 29.59 1.41
N LEU A 87 -4.46 28.79 0.50
CA LEU A 87 -5.21 28.23 -0.63
C LEU A 87 -6.17 27.12 -0.21
N GLU A 88 -5.89 26.45 0.91
CA GLU A 88 -6.78 25.42 1.48
C GLU A 88 -8.06 26.02 2.10
N HIS A 89 -8.03 27.31 2.44
CA HIS A 89 -9.16 28.07 2.99
C HIS A 89 -9.89 28.91 1.91
N ASP A 90 -9.36 28.94 0.69
CA ASP A 90 -9.99 29.60 -0.46
C ASP A 90 -10.99 28.63 -1.09
N GLU A 91 -12.28 28.88 -0.89
CA GLU A 91 -13.36 28.00 -1.37
C GLU A 91 -13.33 27.83 -2.89
N ALA A 92 -13.03 28.89 -3.65
CA ALA A 92 -12.97 28.82 -5.10
C ALA A 92 -11.80 27.97 -5.58
N PHE A 93 -10.64 28.12 -4.94
CA PHE A 93 -9.46 27.28 -5.21
C PHE A 93 -9.73 25.81 -4.84
N GLY A 94 -10.24 25.57 -3.63
CA GLY A 94 -10.54 24.24 -3.12
C GLY A 94 -11.59 23.51 -3.95
N ALA A 95 -12.64 24.20 -4.41
CA ALA A 95 -13.65 23.62 -5.30
C ALA A 95 -13.07 23.24 -6.67
N ARG A 96 -12.18 24.09 -7.24
CA ARG A 96 -11.58 23.85 -8.56
C ARG A 96 -10.51 22.76 -8.55
N TYR A 97 -9.72 22.65 -7.49
CA TYR A 97 -8.57 21.73 -7.38
C TYR A 97 -8.71 20.75 -6.20
N ARG A 98 -9.94 20.33 -5.90
CA ARG A 98 -10.26 19.51 -4.73
C ARG A 98 -9.35 18.28 -4.59
N GLU A 99 -9.20 17.49 -5.65
CA GLU A 99 -8.36 16.30 -5.67
C GLU A 99 -6.92 16.59 -5.29
N PHE A 100 -6.35 17.67 -5.84
CA PHE A 100 -4.98 18.08 -5.54
C PHE A 100 -4.81 18.52 -4.08
N VAL A 101 -5.77 19.29 -3.54
CA VAL A 101 -5.74 19.75 -2.14
C VAL A 101 -5.95 18.60 -1.17
N ASP A 102 -7.00 17.77 -1.37
CA ASP A 102 -7.30 16.61 -0.54
C ASP A 102 -6.12 15.61 -0.52
N TYR A 103 -5.51 15.37 -1.68
CA TYR A 103 -4.36 14.49 -1.82
C TYR A 103 -3.14 14.97 -1.03
N LEU A 104 -2.77 16.24 -1.17
CA LEU A 104 -1.63 16.83 -0.46
C LEU A 104 -1.89 16.93 1.04
N GLY A 105 -3.11 17.27 1.44
CA GLY A 105 -3.52 17.28 2.84
C GLY A 105 -3.27 15.91 3.47
N LEU A 106 -3.77 14.86 2.81
CA LEU A 106 -3.62 13.49 3.29
C LEU A 106 -2.17 13.00 3.33
N LEU A 107 -1.39 13.23 2.28
CA LEU A 107 0.03 12.85 2.24
C LEU A 107 0.87 13.55 3.31
N SER A 108 0.49 14.79 3.66
CA SER A 108 1.24 15.57 4.64
C SER A 108 1.03 15.10 6.08
N LEU A 109 0.00 14.27 6.35
CA LEU A 109 -0.26 13.76 7.70
C LEU A 109 0.90 12.92 8.21
N ALA A 110 1.44 12.00 7.39
CA ALA A 110 2.58 11.16 7.75
C ALA A 110 3.89 11.92 8.03
N ARG A 111 3.86 13.25 7.88
CA ARG A 111 4.99 14.17 8.13
C ARG A 111 4.80 14.97 9.41
N LEU A 112 3.65 14.86 10.06
CA LEU A 112 3.39 15.47 11.35
C LEU A 112 3.97 14.58 12.47
N PRO A 113 4.36 15.16 13.62
CA PRO A 113 4.74 14.36 14.78
C PRO A 113 3.59 13.45 15.24
N ASP A 114 3.91 12.21 15.62
CA ASP A 114 2.95 11.21 16.11
C ASP A 114 1.83 10.92 15.08
N HIS A 115 2.17 10.83 13.80
CA HIS A 115 1.24 10.53 12.69
C HIS A 115 1.87 9.59 11.66
N GLU A 116 2.83 8.76 12.07
CA GLU A 116 3.57 7.85 11.21
C GLU A 116 2.64 6.90 10.42
N LEU A 117 1.44 6.60 10.95
CA LEU A 117 0.39 5.85 10.25
C LEU A 117 -0.24 6.58 9.05
N GLY A 118 -0.07 7.89 8.95
CA GLY A 118 -0.71 8.74 7.93
C GLY A 118 -2.22 8.91 8.13
N PHE A 119 -2.69 8.80 9.37
CA PHE A 119 -4.08 8.98 9.75
C PHE A 119 -4.40 10.42 10.12
N THR A 120 -5.69 10.76 10.19
CA THR A 120 -6.17 12.11 10.55
C THR A 120 -6.12 12.41 12.05
N VAL A 121 -5.70 11.45 12.86
CA VAL A 121 -5.49 11.59 14.31
C VAL A 121 -4.08 11.11 14.64
N PRO A 122 -3.51 11.55 15.78
CA PRO A 122 -2.22 11.05 16.20
C PRO A 122 -2.21 9.54 16.45
N ASP A 123 -1.08 8.88 16.24
CA ASP A 123 -0.90 7.44 16.36
C ASP A 123 -1.25 6.96 17.78
N LYS A 124 -0.85 7.73 18.81
CA LYS A 124 -1.27 7.48 20.19
C LYS A 124 -2.79 7.40 20.32
N GLN A 125 -3.50 8.39 19.79
CA GLN A 125 -4.96 8.45 19.86
C GLN A 125 -5.58 7.26 19.12
N TYR A 126 -5.06 6.93 17.93
CA TYR A 126 -5.50 5.75 17.17
C TYR A 126 -5.38 4.46 18.00
N PHE A 127 -4.22 4.21 18.62
CA PHE A 127 -4.03 2.99 19.42
C PHE A 127 -4.86 2.95 20.69
N GLU A 128 -5.10 4.09 21.35
CA GLU A 128 -5.99 4.16 22.51
C GLU A 128 -7.44 3.85 22.13
N GLU A 129 -7.94 4.44 21.03
CA GLU A 129 -9.31 4.22 20.55
C GLU A 129 -9.52 2.81 19.96
N THR A 130 -8.50 2.22 19.35
CA THR A 130 -8.61 0.93 18.64
C THR A 130 -8.05 -0.27 19.39
N ARG A 131 -7.54 -0.08 20.62
CA ARG A 131 -6.88 -1.12 21.43
C ARG A 131 -7.58 -2.48 21.40
N GLN A 132 -8.87 -2.51 21.73
CA GLN A 132 -9.65 -3.75 21.78
C GLN A 132 -9.70 -4.51 20.43
N TYR A 133 -9.58 -3.79 19.31
CA TYR A 133 -9.64 -4.36 17.97
C TYR A 133 -8.29 -4.94 17.54
N VAL A 134 -7.17 -4.38 18.01
CA VAL A 134 -5.82 -4.74 17.57
C VAL A 134 -4.98 -5.47 18.62
N GLU A 135 -5.52 -5.69 19.82
CA GLU A 135 -4.86 -6.48 20.87
C GLU A 135 -4.74 -7.96 20.50
N ILE A 136 -3.56 -8.53 20.74
CA ILE A 136 -3.26 -9.94 20.57
C ILE A 136 -4.04 -10.73 21.63
N PRO A 137 -4.82 -11.75 21.26
CA PRO A 137 -5.54 -12.56 22.24
C PRO A 137 -4.63 -13.23 23.27
N ASP A 138 -5.01 -13.21 24.55
CA ASP A 138 -4.19 -13.68 25.67
C ASP A 138 -3.67 -15.11 25.52
N PHE A 139 -4.45 -16.01 24.90
CA PHE A 139 -4.04 -17.40 24.67
C PHE A 139 -2.83 -17.50 23.71
N LEU A 140 -2.54 -16.46 22.92
CA LEU A 140 -1.34 -16.33 22.08
C LEU A 140 -0.19 -15.61 22.79
N LEU A 141 -0.37 -15.17 24.03
CA LEU A 141 0.63 -14.49 24.84
C LEU A 141 1.20 -15.38 25.96
N THR A 142 0.84 -16.67 25.99
CA THR A 142 1.36 -17.60 26.99
C THR A 142 2.87 -17.82 26.80
N PRO A 143 3.66 -17.96 27.89
CA PRO A 143 5.10 -18.19 27.77
C PRO A 143 5.47 -19.44 26.97
N GLU A 144 4.63 -20.49 27.04
CA GLU A 144 4.80 -21.70 26.25
C GLU A 144 4.64 -21.39 24.76
N PHE A 145 3.52 -20.82 24.35
CA PHE A 145 3.26 -20.52 22.94
C PHE A 145 4.30 -19.57 22.35
N LEU A 146 4.69 -18.51 23.07
CA LEU A 146 5.67 -17.54 22.61
C LEU A 146 7.06 -18.15 22.38
N ARG A 147 7.47 -19.10 23.22
CA ARG A 147 8.73 -19.85 23.01
C ARG A 147 8.65 -20.70 21.76
N GLU A 148 7.57 -21.47 21.60
CA GLU A 148 7.43 -22.39 20.47
C GLU A 148 7.30 -21.67 19.12
N VAL A 149 6.55 -20.56 19.04
CA VAL A 149 6.36 -19.81 17.78
C VAL A 149 7.60 -19.00 17.37
N SER A 150 8.54 -18.77 18.28
CA SER A 150 9.70 -17.92 18.04
C SER A 150 10.86 -18.61 17.32
N ARG A 151 10.75 -19.91 17.01
CA ARG A 151 11.79 -20.66 16.31
C ARG A 151 11.18 -21.55 15.23
N PHE A 152 11.94 -21.81 14.18
CA PHE A 152 11.52 -22.70 13.11
C PHE A 152 11.34 -24.14 13.62
N GLU A 153 12.26 -24.60 14.45
CA GLU A 153 12.35 -25.98 14.95
C GLU A 153 11.15 -26.37 15.82
N THR A 154 10.55 -25.38 16.48
CA THR A 154 9.44 -25.53 17.43
C THR A 154 8.08 -25.13 16.84
N LEU A 155 8.04 -24.77 15.56
CA LEU A 155 6.83 -24.24 14.93
C LEU A 155 5.67 -25.26 14.90
N ASN A 156 5.98 -26.55 14.82
CA ASN A 156 4.96 -27.61 14.85
C ASN A 156 4.34 -27.76 16.25
N GLN A 157 5.11 -27.52 17.31
CA GLN A 157 4.65 -27.53 18.70
C GLN A 157 3.73 -26.34 18.95
N ALA A 158 4.08 -25.14 18.45
CA ALA A 158 3.17 -23.99 18.48
C ALA A 158 1.82 -24.31 17.83
N LYS A 159 1.84 -24.95 16.64
CA LYS A 159 0.63 -25.40 15.95
C LYS A 159 -0.14 -26.47 16.73
N ALA A 160 0.53 -27.38 17.43
CA ALA A 160 -0.12 -28.36 18.30
C ALA A 160 -0.87 -27.69 19.46
N LEU A 161 -0.31 -26.64 20.07
CA LEU A 161 -1.00 -25.84 21.09
C LEU A 161 -2.29 -25.21 20.54
N LEU A 162 -2.25 -24.69 19.30
CA LEU A 162 -3.44 -24.14 18.63
C LEU A 162 -4.49 -25.21 18.33
N ARG A 163 -4.09 -26.43 17.96
CA ARG A 163 -5.03 -27.57 17.80
C ARG A 163 -5.72 -27.90 19.13
N LYS A 164 -4.96 -27.97 20.22
CA LYS A 164 -5.51 -28.19 21.57
C LYS A 164 -6.49 -27.10 21.99
N ILE A 165 -6.23 -25.84 21.60
CA ILE A 165 -7.19 -24.74 21.81
C ILE A 165 -8.45 -24.95 20.96
N ASN A 166 -8.33 -25.45 19.73
CA ASN A 166 -9.50 -25.73 18.88
C ASN A 166 -10.37 -26.89 19.38
N GLU A 167 -9.82 -27.84 20.13
CA GLU A 167 -10.57 -28.97 20.73
C GLU A 167 -11.62 -28.51 21.74
N THR A 168 -11.41 -27.35 22.38
CA THR A 168 -12.34 -26.79 23.38
C THR A 168 -13.29 -25.74 22.80
N ARG A 169 -13.17 -25.42 21.50
CA ARG A 169 -13.98 -24.40 20.83
C ARG A 169 -15.08 -25.02 19.99
N SER A 170 -16.21 -24.33 19.89
CA SER A 170 -17.24 -24.67 18.92
C SER A 170 -16.74 -24.44 17.50
N ARG A 171 -17.32 -25.16 16.54
CA ARG A 171 -16.88 -25.18 15.12
C ARG A 171 -16.72 -23.78 14.52
N ASP A 172 -17.66 -22.88 14.78
CA ASP A 172 -17.65 -21.51 14.22
C ASP A 172 -16.60 -20.59 14.87
N HIS A 173 -16.05 -21.00 16.02
CA HIS A 173 -15.05 -20.25 16.78
C HIS A 173 -13.65 -20.87 16.70
N GLN A 174 -13.50 -21.97 15.93
CA GLN A 174 -12.19 -22.58 15.72
C GLN A 174 -11.25 -21.63 14.97
N LEU A 175 -10.01 -21.60 15.44
CA LEU A 175 -8.89 -20.91 14.81
C LEU A 175 -8.57 -21.57 13.47
N ILE A 176 -8.24 -20.74 12.48
CA ILE A 176 -7.60 -21.21 11.25
C ILE A 176 -6.14 -20.78 11.31
N PHE A 177 -5.21 -21.71 11.11
CA PHE A 177 -3.79 -21.39 11.15
C PHE A 177 -2.98 -22.27 10.21
N PHE A 178 -1.92 -21.69 9.66
CA PHE A 178 -0.95 -22.38 8.82
C PHE A 178 0.36 -21.60 8.77
N SER A 179 1.44 -22.30 8.45
CA SER A 179 2.75 -21.70 8.26
C SER A 179 3.01 -21.50 6.76
N TYR A 180 3.59 -20.37 6.38
CA TYR A 180 3.87 -20.08 4.97
C TYR A 180 5.05 -19.12 4.81
N ARG A 181 5.66 -19.11 3.62
CA ARG A 181 6.61 -18.05 3.23
C ARG A 181 5.87 -16.98 2.44
N SER A 182 5.93 -15.74 2.93
CA SER A 182 5.52 -14.53 2.20
C SER A 182 6.30 -14.42 0.89
N ARG A 183 5.63 -13.98 -0.18
CA ARG A 183 6.24 -13.71 -1.48
C ARG A 183 6.73 -12.26 -1.63
N HIS A 184 6.24 -11.37 -0.77
CA HIS A 184 6.16 -9.95 -1.09
C HIS A 184 6.97 -9.13 -0.11
N LEU A 185 6.65 -9.23 1.18
CA LEU A 185 7.25 -8.41 2.21
C LEU A 185 7.97 -9.28 3.23
N GLY A 186 9.15 -8.82 3.62
CA GLY A 186 9.85 -9.23 4.83
C GLY A 186 9.07 -8.85 6.09
N THR A 187 9.65 -9.03 7.27
CA THR A 187 9.05 -8.45 8.48
C THR A 187 9.57 -7.03 8.65
N PRO A 188 8.82 -6.12 9.30
CA PRO A 188 9.30 -4.77 9.59
C PRO A 188 10.66 -4.69 10.30
N ASP A 189 11.05 -5.73 11.05
CA ASP A 189 12.35 -5.82 11.71
C ASP A 189 13.44 -6.56 10.90
N ASN A 190 13.07 -7.21 9.80
CA ASN A 190 13.97 -7.99 8.95
C ASN A 190 13.38 -8.21 7.55
N ASP A 191 13.86 -7.44 6.57
CA ASP A 191 13.43 -7.52 5.17
C ASP A 191 13.69 -8.89 4.52
N ASP A 192 14.62 -9.68 5.06
CA ASP A 192 14.95 -11.02 4.57
C ASP A 192 14.15 -12.15 5.27
N SER A 193 13.34 -11.81 6.27
CA SER A 193 12.50 -12.77 6.98
C SER A 193 11.16 -12.95 6.28
N PHE A 194 10.93 -14.09 5.64
CA PHE A 194 9.69 -14.36 4.90
C PHE A 194 8.78 -15.40 5.54
N LEU A 195 9.26 -16.19 6.50
CA LEU A 195 8.46 -17.24 7.12
C LEU A 195 7.48 -16.64 8.15
N ARG A 196 6.24 -17.11 8.13
CA ARG A 196 5.14 -16.65 8.99
C ARG A 196 4.35 -17.82 9.55
N LEU A 197 3.81 -17.63 10.75
CA LEU A 197 2.62 -18.36 11.22
C LEU A 197 1.44 -17.38 11.21
N LEU A 198 0.45 -17.63 10.35
CA LEU A 198 -0.81 -16.89 10.37
C LEU A 198 -1.81 -17.63 11.25
N ILE A 199 -2.53 -16.87 12.09
CA ILE A 199 -3.59 -17.35 12.96
C ILE A 199 -4.79 -16.41 12.77
N VAL A 200 -5.84 -16.92 12.16
CA VAL A 200 -7.12 -16.24 12.02
C VAL A 200 -8.02 -16.63 13.18
N VAL A 201 -8.36 -15.63 13.99
CA VAL A 201 -9.23 -15.72 15.16
C VAL A 201 -10.61 -15.22 14.74
N PRO A 202 -11.63 -16.09 14.64
CA PRO A 202 -12.95 -15.68 14.20
C PRO A 202 -13.53 -14.56 15.07
N GLY A 203 -14.15 -13.58 14.41
CA GLY A 203 -14.89 -12.52 15.08
C GLY A 203 -16.35 -12.90 15.34
N ASN A 204 -17.10 -11.96 15.93
CA ASN A 204 -18.54 -12.05 16.10
C ASN A 204 -19.16 -10.68 15.83
N ALA A 205 -19.72 -10.50 14.62
CA ALA A 205 -20.33 -9.26 14.20
C ALA A 205 -21.52 -8.84 15.09
N ALA A 206 -22.30 -9.80 15.61
CA ALA A 206 -23.42 -9.53 16.51
C ALA A 206 -22.97 -8.91 17.84
N GLN A 207 -21.75 -9.23 18.27
CA GLN A 207 -21.12 -8.69 19.49
C GLN A 207 -20.12 -7.56 19.19
N ARG A 208 -20.01 -7.13 17.92
CA ARG A 208 -18.97 -6.19 17.45
C ARG A 208 -17.54 -6.63 17.78
N LEU A 209 -17.30 -7.93 17.84
CA LEU A 209 -15.96 -8.50 17.95
C LEU A 209 -15.38 -8.67 16.54
N PRO A 210 -14.24 -8.03 16.22
CA PRO A 210 -13.65 -8.18 14.90
C PRO A 210 -13.05 -9.57 14.71
N GLU A 211 -12.98 -10.02 13.46
CA GLU A 211 -12.06 -11.11 13.11
C GLU A 211 -10.63 -10.57 13.17
N LYS A 212 -9.71 -11.32 13.78
CA LYS A 212 -8.30 -10.92 13.93
C LYS A 212 -7.38 -11.87 13.17
N TRP A 213 -6.50 -11.31 12.35
CA TRP A 213 -5.45 -11.99 11.62
C TRP A 213 -4.14 -11.68 12.33
N VAL A 214 -3.69 -12.61 13.15
CA VAL A 214 -2.46 -12.48 13.95
C VAL A 214 -1.34 -13.22 13.22
N GLN A 215 -0.31 -12.49 12.82
CA GLN A 215 0.79 -13.00 12.04
C GLN A 215 2.10 -12.90 12.83
N PHE A 216 2.65 -14.05 13.20
CA PHE A 216 3.97 -14.12 13.83
C PHE A 216 5.04 -14.27 12.75
N GLY A 217 6.05 -13.39 12.76
CA GLY A 217 7.29 -13.63 12.04
C GLY A 217 8.03 -14.83 12.63
N VAL A 218 8.55 -15.74 11.80
CA VAL A 218 9.34 -16.87 12.26
C VAL A 218 10.71 -16.76 11.59
N PRO A 219 11.83 -16.90 12.32
CA PRO A 219 13.14 -16.89 11.71
C PRO A 219 13.25 -18.01 10.67
N ASP A 220 13.85 -17.70 9.52
CA ASP A 220 14.20 -18.73 8.54
C ASP A 220 15.16 -19.75 9.17
N PRO A 221 15.13 -21.04 8.80
CA PRO A 221 15.97 -22.09 9.41
C PRO A 221 17.48 -21.82 9.36
N ARG A 222 17.92 -20.91 8.49
CA ARG A 222 19.32 -20.53 8.29
C ARG A 222 19.63 -19.14 8.83
N ALA A 223 18.63 -18.39 9.27
CA ALA A 223 18.80 -17.06 9.82
C ALA A 223 19.34 -17.17 11.25
N ARG A 224 20.36 -16.37 11.55
CA ARG A 224 20.94 -16.29 12.90
C ARG A 224 20.24 -15.25 13.78
N ALA A 225 19.58 -14.28 13.16
CA ALA A 225 18.88 -13.22 13.86
C ALA A 225 17.47 -13.66 14.26
N PRO A 226 17.03 -13.37 15.49
CA PRO A 226 15.63 -13.57 15.86
C PRO A 226 14.74 -12.64 15.02
N VAL A 227 13.53 -13.10 14.74
CA VAL A 227 12.47 -12.27 14.18
C VAL A 227 11.59 -11.83 15.33
N ARG A 228 11.36 -10.53 15.48
CA ARG A 228 10.60 -9.92 16.56
C ARG A 228 9.15 -9.67 16.17
N ASN A 229 8.87 -9.37 14.90
CA ASN A 229 7.56 -8.89 14.46
C ASN A 229 6.39 -9.84 14.77
N VAL A 230 5.30 -9.22 15.22
CA VAL A 230 3.96 -9.79 15.33
C VAL A 230 2.96 -8.73 14.86
N SER A 231 2.29 -8.97 13.74
CA SER A 231 1.30 -8.05 13.18
C SER A 231 -0.11 -8.52 13.51
N VAL A 232 -0.98 -7.61 13.91
CA VAL A 232 -2.42 -7.86 14.05
C VAL A 232 -3.15 -7.00 13.02
N VAL A 233 -3.95 -7.62 12.17
CA VAL A 233 -4.90 -6.92 11.30
C VAL A 233 -6.29 -7.44 11.61
N SER A 234 -7.26 -6.54 11.72
CA SER A 234 -8.59 -6.88 12.19
C SER A 234 -9.65 -6.33 11.26
N ALA A 235 -10.68 -7.12 10.98
CA ALA A 235 -11.82 -6.73 10.17
C ALA A 235 -13.11 -6.72 11.00
N LEU A 236 -13.78 -5.58 11.02
CA LEU A 236 -15.05 -5.37 11.69
C LEU A 236 -16.12 -4.99 10.66
N ALA A 237 -17.07 -5.89 10.41
CA ALA A 237 -18.22 -5.59 9.57
C ALA A 237 -19.07 -4.47 10.21
N ALA A 238 -19.43 -3.47 9.42
CA ALA A 238 -20.30 -2.39 9.83
C ALA A 238 -21.75 -2.66 9.35
N PRO A 239 -22.77 -2.06 10.01
CA PRO A 239 -24.17 -2.26 9.65
C PRO A 239 -24.53 -1.81 8.22
N ASP A 240 -23.75 -0.90 7.64
CA ASP A 240 -23.91 -0.37 6.28
C ASP A 240 -23.31 -1.29 5.19
N GLY A 241 -22.82 -2.48 5.56
CA GLY A 241 -22.17 -3.43 4.65
C GLY A 241 -20.71 -3.10 4.33
N THR A 242 -20.14 -2.06 4.92
CA THR A 242 -18.69 -1.78 4.82
C THR A 242 -17.90 -2.61 5.83
N THR A 243 -16.58 -2.69 5.66
CA THR A 243 -15.69 -3.35 6.63
C THR A 243 -14.65 -2.36 7.13
N ASN A 244 -14.68 -2.08 8.44
CA ASN A 244 -13.64 -1.33 9.12
C ASN A 244 -12.40 -2.21 9.31
N VAL A 245 -11.24 -1.69 8.96
CA VAL A 245 -9.97 -2.37 9.12
C VAL A 245 -9.10 -1.63 10.13
N TYR A 246 -8.56 -2.38 11.08
CA TYR A 246 -7.64 -1.88 12.09
C TYR A 246 -6.37 -2.71 12.07
N PHE A 247 -5.23 -2.11 12.40
CA PHE A 247 -3.97 -2.83 12.39
C PHE A 247 -3.03 -2.31 13.48
N LYS A 248 -2.12 -3.18 13.93
CA LYS A 248 -1.03 -2.83 14.84
C LYS A 248 0.13 -3.79 14.68
N ASP A 249 1.33 -3.25 14.58
CA ASP A 249 2.55 -4.03 14.64
C ASP A 249 3.11 -4.04 16.06
N ASN A 250 3.61 -5.21 16.45
CA ASN A 250 4.19 -5.46 17.75
C ASN A 250 5.56 -6.10 17.59
N PHE A 251 6.42 -5.94 18.60
CA PHE A 251 7.68 -6.65 18.70
C PHE A 251 7.73 -7.54 19.93
N ARG A 252 8.31 -8.72 19.73
CA ARG A 252 8.83 -9.55 20.80
C ARG A 252 10.10 -8.92 21.36
N THR A 253 10.18 -8.92 22.68
CA THR A 253 11.38 -8.63 23.47
C THR A 253 11.81 -9.92 24.15
N TYR A 254 13.04 -10.34 23.86
CA TYR A 254 13.67 -11.52 24.41
C TYR A 254 14.49 -11.14 25.63
N HIS A 255 14.11 -11.65 26.80
CA HIS A 255 14.80 -11.36 28.06
C HIS A 255 15.90 -12.38 28.34
N ARG A 256 16.84 -12.02 29.23
CA ARG A 256 17.98 -12.87 29.59
C ARG A 256 17.58 -14.16 30.30
N ASP A 257 16.44 -14.16 30.99
CA ASP A 257 15.85 -15.34 31.64
C ASP A 257 15.13 -16.28 30.66
N GLY A 258 15.12 -15.95 29.37
CA GLY A 258 14.44 -16.70 28.32
C GLY A 258 12.95 -16.41 28.20
N SER A 259 12.39 -15.51 29.03
CA SER A 259 11.02 -15.03 28.87
C SER A 259 10.89 -14.15 27.63
N ILE A 260 9.70 -14.17 27.03
CA ILE A 260 9.37 -13.37 25.85
C ILE A 260 8.16 -12.53 26.20
N THR A 261 8.26 -11.22 25.97
CA THR A 261 7.14 -10.29 26.11
C THR A 261 6.84 -9.65 24.77
N ILE A 262 5.59 -9.23 24.55
CA ILE A 262 5.20 -8.50 23.34
C ILE A 262 4.66 -7.13 23.73
N LYS A 263 5.12 -6.10 23.01
CA LYS A 263 4.58 -4.74 23.07
C LYS A 263 4.44 -4.19 21.66
N GLY A 264 3.54 -3.22 21.46
CA GLY A 264 3.46 -2.51 20.20
C GLY A 264 4.75 -1.75 19.90
N ARG A 265 5.06 -1.57 18.62
CA ARG A 265 6.29 -0.89 18.18
C ARG A 265 6.32 0.57 18.64
N TRP A 266 5.19 1.26 18.52
CA TRP A 266 4.99 2.60 19.07
C TRP A 266 5.36 2.69 20.55
N GLU A 267 4.83 1.79 21.40
CA GLU A 267 5.13 1.79 22.84
C GLU A 267 6.60 1.48 23.17
N LEU A 268 7.35 0.92 22.22
CA LEU A 268 8.77 0.65 22.35
C LEU A 268 9.65 1.80 21.81
N GLY A 269 9.06 2.84 21.22
CA GLY A 269 9.79 3.94 20.59
C GLY A 269 10.44 3.55 19.26
N GLU A 270 9.98 2.47 18.64
CA GLU A 270 10.49 1.97 17.35
C GLU A 270 9.78 2.63 16.15
N GLY A 271 8.79 3.51 16.43
CA GLY A 271 7.87 4.08 15.45
C GLY A 271 6.90 3.05 14.87
N ASP A 272 6.04 3.51 13.95
CA ASP A 272 5.20 2.64 13.13
C ASP A 272 5.41 2.92 11.65
N ASP A 273 4.94 2.00 10.82
CA ASP A 273 4.90 2.18 9.37
C ASP A 273 3.48 2.54 8.94
N ASN A 274 3.37 3.34 7.88
CA ASN A 274 2.09 3.60 7.23
C ASN A 274 1.59 2.32 6.55
N CYS A 275 0.89 1.46 7.30
CA CYS A 275 0.39 0.19 6.78
C CYS A 275 -0.61 0.41 5.65
N ALA A 276 -1.27 1.56 5.56
CA ALA A 276 -2.12 1.89 4.43
C ALA A 276 -1.35 2.03 3.11
N THR A 277 -0.02 2.11 3.09
CA THR A 277 0.77 2.01 1.85
C THR A 277 0.67 0.62 1.22
N CYS A 278 0.58 -0.43 2.04
CA CYS A 278 0.48 -1.83 1.61
C CYS A 278 -0.96 -2.36 1.66
N HIS A 279 -1.76 -1.85 2.60
CA HIS A 279 -3.05 -2.40 3.00
C HIS A 279 -4.24 -1.50 2.64
N LYS A 280 -4.19 -0.70 1.56
CA LYS A 280 -5.31 0.18 1.14
C LYS A 280 -6.66 -0.51 1.00
N SER A 281 -6.62 -1.78 0.64
CA SER A 281 -7.76 -2.68 0.51
C SER A 281 -8.12 -3.39 1.83
N GLY A 282 -7.50 -3.00 2.93
CA GLY A 282 -7.56 -3.68 4.21
C GLY A 282 -6.66 -4.91 4.29
N ILE A 283 -7.26 -6.01 4.73
CA ILE A 283 -6.63 -7.34 4.73
C ILE A 283 -6.29 -7.71 3.28
N LEU A 284 -5.08 -8.21 3.03
CA LEU A 284 -4.68 -8.70 1.71
C LEU A 284 -4.91 -10.21 1.61
N PRO A 285 -5.22 -10.74 0.42
CA PRO A 285 -5.26 -12.18 0.21
C PRO A 285 -3.86 -12.80 0.40
N ILE A 286 -3.83 -14.04 0.88
CA ILE A 286 -2.61 -14.77 1.18
C ILE A 286 -2.22 -15.63 -0.02
N PHE A 287 -1.10 -15.27 -0.65
CA PHE A 287 -0.49 -16.03 -1.75
C PHE A 287 0.92 -16.49 -1.38
N PRO A 288 1.06 -17.65 -0.72
CA PRO A 288 2.35 -18.19 -0.30
C PRO A 288 3.31 -18.46 -1.46
N VAL A 289 4.62 -18.45 -1.18
CA VAL A 289 5.63 -19.03 -2.08
C VAL A 289 5.21 -20.47 -2.38
N ALA A 290 5.26 -20.87 -3.65
CA ALA A 290 4.84 -22.20 -4.07
C ALA A 290 5.61 -23.29 -3.28
N GLY A 291 4.87 -24.24 -2.71
CA GLY A 291 5.44 -25.32 -1.89
C GLY A 291 5.82 -24.95 -0.47
N SER A 292 5.64 -23.69 -0.03
CA SER A 292 5.96 -23.27 1.34
C SER A 292 4.92 -23.67 2.40
N VAL A 293 3.70 -24.00 1.97
CA VAL A 293 2.62 -24.49 2.85
C VAL A 293 2.56 -26.01 2.76
N SER A 294 2.43 -26.68 3.92
CA SER A 294 2.32 -28.14 3.95
C SER A 294 1.03 -28.61 3.27
N ARG A 295 1.01 -29.86 2.80
CA ARG A 295 -0.11 -30.40 2.01
C ARG A 295 -1.44 -30.34 2.75
N ASP A 296 -1.40 -30.65 4.04
CA ASP A 296 -2.50 -30.66 5.01
C ASP A 296 -2.98 -29.26 5.39
N GLU A 297 -2.15 -28.23 5.21
CA GLU A 297 -2.49 -26.83 5.51
C GLU A 297 -3.02 -26.06 4.29
N LYS A 298 -2.87 -26.58 3.06
CA LYS A 298 -3.29 -25.88 1.83
C LYS A 298 -4.76 -25.45 1.85
N GLN A 299 -5.64 -26.33 2.32
CA GLN A 299 -7.08 -26.02 2.44
C GLN A 299 -7.36 -24.80 3.32
N PHE A 300 -6.51 -24.54 4.33
CA PHE A 300 -6.69 -23.38 5.20
C PHE A 300 -6.32 -22.07 4.49
N VAL A 301 -5.40 -22.11 3.52
CA VAL A 301 -5.09 -20.96 2.66
C VAL A 301 -6.33 -20.59 1.85
N ASP A 302 -6.99 -21.58 1.25
CA ASP A 302 -8.19 -21.37 0.44
C ASP A 302 -9.32 -20.79 1.30
N VAL A 303 -9.57 -21.36 2.49
CA VAL A 303 -10.59 -20.83 3.42
C VAL A 303 -10.29 -19.40 3.86
N VAL A 304 -9.03 -19.07 4.14
CA VAL A 304 -8.64 -17.69 4.53
C VAL A 304 -8.83 -16.71 3.36
N ASN A 305 -8.51 -17.11 2.13
CA ASN A 305 -8.75 -16.29 0.95
C ASN A 305 -10.25 -16.13 0.64
N GLU A 306 -11.07 -17.15 0.90
CA GLU A 306 -12.54 -17.04 0.83
C GLU A 306 -13.08 -16.07 1.89
N ARG A 307 -12.49 -16.04 3.10
CA ARG A 307 -12.86 -15.04 4.12
C ARG A 307 -12.52 -13.63 3.69
N PHE A 308 -11.35 -13.42 3.08
CA PHE A 308 -10.97 -12.13 2.51
C PHE A 308 -12.06 -11.57 1.59
N LEU A 309 -12.67 -12.41 0.73
CA LEU A 309 -13.74 -12.00 -0.19
C LEU A 309 -14.97 -11.39 0.50
N LYS A 310 -15.18 -11.67 1.80
CA LYS A 310 -16.27 -11.08 2.59
C LYS A 310 -15.98 -9.64 3.02
N TYR A 311 -14.71 -9.23 3.07
CA TYR A 311 -14.28 -7.89 3.50
C TYR A 311 -14.17 -6.89 2.36
N VAL A 312 -13.97 -7.38 1.13
CA VAL A 312 -13.63 -6.54 -0.02
C VAL A 312 -14.79 -5.80 -0.67
N VAL A 313 -16.00 -5.84 -0.11
CA VAL A 313 -17.11 -5.09 -0.70
C VAL A 313 -16.82 -3.60 -0.61
N ARG A 314 -16.35 -3.09 0.55
CA ARG A 314 -15.91 -1.70 0.78
C ARG A 314 -15.01 -1.63 2.03
N PRO A 315 -13.70 -1.93 1.90
CA PRO A 315 -12.78 -1.75 3.02
C PRO A 315 -12.64 -0.25 3.33
N ARG A 316 -12.69 0.10 4.62
CA ARG A 316 -12.44 1.47 5.10
C ARG A 316 -11.57 1.43 6.35
N PHE A 317 -10.90 2.54 6.61
CA PHE A 317 -10.12 2.74 7.84
C PHE A 317 -10.91 3.60 8.83
N ASP A 318 -12.21 3.33 8.92
CA ASP A 318 -13.15 4.09 9.74
C ASP A 318 -13.04 5.60 9.45
N LYS A 319 -13.11 6.43 10.50
CA LYS A 319 -12.83 7.88 10.47
C LYS A 319 -11.34 8.25 10.33
N TYR A 320 -10.41 7.30 10.40
CA TYR A 320 -8.97 7.58 10.52
C TYR A 320 -8.29 7.86 9.18
N LEU A 321 -8.81 7.29 8.09
CA LEU A 321 -8.27 7.48 6.74
C LEU A 321 -9.35 7.33 5.67
N ASP A 322 -9.52 8.38 4.87
CA ASP A 322 -10.28 8.35 3.62
C ASP A 322 -9.37 7.95 2.45
N ALA A 323 -9.30 6.65 2.18
CA ALA A 323 -8.45 6.10 1.11
C ALA A 323 -8.85 6.60 -0.29
N THR A 324 -10.06 7.15 -0.48
CA THR A 324 -10.48 7.73 -1.76
C THR A 324 -9.70 9.00 -2.12
N LYS A 325 -9.14 9.67 -1.12
CA LYS A 325 -8.26 10.84 -1.29
C LYS A 325 -6.82 10.48 -1.67
N LEU A 326 -6.45 9.19 -1.69
CA LEU A 326 -5.12 8.74 -2.14
C LEU A 326 -5.03 8.58 -3.67
N GLY A 327 -6.10 8.89 -4.40
CA GLY A 327 -6.09 8.92 -5.86
C GLY A 327 -6.82 7.77 -6.53
N PRO A 328 -6.76 7.70 -7.86
CA PRO A 328 -7.45 6.68 -8.65
C PRO A 328 -6.66 5.36 -8.63
N GLY A 329 -7.33 4.22 -8.75
CA GLY A 329 -6.66 2.94 -8.94
C GLY A 329 -5.82 2.89 -10.24
N ILE A 330 -4.81 2.02 -10.27
CA ILE A 330 -3.99 1.79 -11.46
C ILE A 330 -4.79 1.12 -12.58
N GLY A 331 -4.41 1.43 -13.82
CA GLY A 331 -5.02 0.88 -15.03
C GLY A 331 -6.28 1.64 -15.45
N SER A 332 -6.50 1.72 -16.77
CA SER A 332 -7.69 2.36 -17.32
C SER A 332 -8.88 1.40 -17.31
N THR A 333 -10.09 1.94 -17.10
CA THR A 333 -11.34 1.20 -17.32
C THR A 333 -11.79 1.21 -18.78
N ALA A 334 -11.18 2.05 -19.63
CA ALA A 334 -11.66 2.31 -20.98
C ALA A 334 -10.63 1.89 -22.04
N ASP A 335 -11.06 1.01 -22.95
CA ASP A 335 -10.27 0.54 -24.10
C ASP A 335 -9.69 1.71 -24.91
N GLU A 336 -10.43 2.81 -25.05
CA GLU A 336 -10.00 4.01 -25.75
C GLU A 336 -8.72 4.62 -25.16
N THR A 337 -8.54 4.55 -23.84
CA THR A 337 -7.35 5.09 -23.19
C THR A 337 -6.12 4.24 -23.52
N ILE A 338 -6.27 2.92 -23.55
CA ILE A 338 -5.21 1.98 -23.94
C ILE A 338 -4.83 2.21 -25.41
N HIS A 339 -5.82 2.34 -26.30
CA HIS A 339 -5.60 2.63 -27.72
C HIS A 339 -4.89 3.96 -27.93
N ARG A 340 -5.34 5.04 -27.27
CA ARG A 340 -4.72 6.36 -27.38
C ARG A 340 -3.29 6.37 -26.85
N ARG A 341 -3.01 5.71 -25.72
CA ARG A 341 -1.69 5.75 -25.07
C ARG A 341 -0.67 4.81 -25.71
N PHE A 342 -1.08 3.61 -26.08
CA PHE A 342 -0.16 2.55 -26.50
C PHE A 342 -0.35 2.09 -27.95
N GLY A 343 -1.36 2.64 -28.65
CA GLY A 343 -1.71 2.28 -30.02
C GLY A 343 -2.53 1.00 -30.11
N SER A 344 -3.28 0.87 -31.21
CA SER A 344 -4.15 -0.28 -31.46
C SER A 344 -3.40 -1.61 -31.54
N ALA A 345 -2.13 -1.58 -31.97
CA ALA A 345 -1.29 -2.77 -32.02
C ALA A 345 -1.10 -3.38 -30.62
N PHE A 346 -0.86 -2.56 -29.60
CA PHE A 346 -0.73 -3.02 -28.21
C PHE A 346 -2.09 -3.37 -27.61
N ALA A 347 -3.10 -2.52 -27.81
CA ALA A 347 -4.43 -2.72 -27.22
C ALA A 347 -5.06 -4.06 -27.62
N ASN A 348 -4.77 -4.55 -28.84
CA ASN A 348 -5.27 -5.83 -29.33
C ASN A 348 -4.49 -7.06 -28.84
N THR A 349 -3.34 -6.88 -28.19
CA THR A 349 -2.59 -7.99 -27.57
C THR A 349 -3.30 -8.55 -26.34
N THR A 350 -2.93 -9.76 -25.91
CA THR A 350 -3.40 -10.33 -24.63
C THR A 350 -3.07 -9.40 -23.45
N VAL A 351 -1.88 -8.79 -23.46
CA VAL A 351 -1.44 -7.85 -22.42
C VAL A 351 -2.33 -6.61 -22.38
N GLY A 352 -2.61 -6.01 -23.54
CA GLY A 352 -3.49 -4.85 -23.65
C GLY A 352 -4.89 -5.12 -23.11
N LYS A 353 -5.49 -6.25 -23.50
CA LYS A 353 -6.82 -6.68 -23.03
C LYS A 353 -6.86 -6.98 -21.53
N SER A 354 -5.74 -7.40 -20.94
CA SER A 354 -5.60 -7.65 -19.51
C SER A 354 -5.36 -6.38 -18.67
N MET A 355 -5.16 -5.20 -19.28
CA MET A 355 -4.83 -3.95 -18.57
C MET A 355 -6.03 -3.22 -17.94
N ILE A 356 -7.04 -3.99 -17.50
CA ILE A 356 -8.33 -3.50 -16.98
C ILE A 356 -8.43 -3.59 -15.45
N CYS A 357 -7.34 -3.27 -14.74
CA CYS A 357 -7.23 -3.46 -13.29
C CYS A 357 -8.27 -2.68 -12.48
N SER A 358 -8.69 -1.51 -12.97
CA SER A 358 -9.68 -0.65 -12.30
C SER A 358 -11.11 -1.19 -12.35
N SER A 359 -11.39 -2.25 -13.13
CA SER A 359 -12.68 -2.97 -13.06
C SER A 359 -12.93 -3.57 -11.67
N CYS A 360 -11.86 -4.06 -11.02
CA CYS A 360 -11.90 -4.60 -9.66
C CYS A 360 -11.40 -3.58 -8.63
N HIS A 361 -10.34 -2.81 -8.95
CA HIS A 361 -9.67 -1.90 -8.03
C HIS A 361 -10.25 -0.47 -8.06
N LYS A 362 -11.55 -0.37 -7.81
CA LYS A 362 -12.30 0.89 -7.70
C LYS A 362 -12.74 1.15 -6.24
N PRO A 363 -13.10 2.39 -5.86
CA PRO A 363 -13.49 2.73 -4.48
C PRO A 363 -14.63 1.87 -3.89
N ASP A 364 -15.58 1.45 -4.72
CA ASP A 364 -16.73 0.61 -4.37
C ASP A 364 -16.50 -0.90 -4.64
N GLY A 365 -15.27 -1.30 -4.95
CA GLY A 365 -14.85 -2.69 -5.14
C GLY A 365 -13.71 -3.03 -4.17
N LEU A 366 -12.65 -3.67 -4.67
CA LEU A 366 -11.53 -4.15 -3.85
C LEU A 366 -10.68 -3.02 -3.23
N GLY A 367 -11.04 -1.75 -3.43
CA GLY A 367 -10.19 -0.59 -3.09
C GLY A 367 -9.22 -0.23 -4.20
N SER A 368 -8.83 1.04 -4.23
CA SER A 368 -7.98 1.60 -5.28
C SER A 368 -6.53 1.17 -5.08
N LEU A 369 -5.97 0.46 -6.06
CA LEU A 369 -4.54 0.17 -6.13
C LEU A 369 -3.80 1.43 -6.62
N ASN A 370 -3.59 2.40 -5.72
CA ASN A 370 -3.14 3.76 -6.03
C ASN A 370 -1.89 4.17 -5.22
N TRP A 371 -1.20 5.20 -5.68
CA TRP A 371 0.00 5.73 -5.01
C TRP A 371 -0.34 6.59 -3.79
N PRO A 372 0.35 6.52 -2.63
CA PRO A 372 1.55 5.74 -2.31
C PRO A 372 1.25 4.25 -2.20
N MET A 373 1.98 3.43 -2.95
CA MET A 373 1.79 1.99 -3.01
C MET A 373 3.15 1.31 -2.90
N ASP A 374 3.20 0.18 -2.23
CA ASP A 374 4.41 -0.63 -2.22
C ASP A 374 4.63 -1.31 -3.59
N ARG A 375 5.79 -1.02 -4.19
CA ARG A 375 6.17 -1.56 -5.51
C ARG A 375 6.34 -3.08 -5.49
N VAL A 376 6.81 -3.65 -4.38
CA VAL A 376 7.11 -5.06 -4.23
C VAL A 376 5.80 -5.84 -4.20
N VAL A 377 4.82 -5.36 -3.42
CA VAL A 377 3.46 -5.90 -3.37
C VAL A 377 2.86 -5.96 -4.78
N ILE A 378 2.78 -4.85 -5.50
CA ILE A 378 2.11 -4.84 -6.81
C ILE A 378 2.87 -5.65 -7.87
N SER A 379 4.19 -5.49 -7.92
CA SER A 379 5.04 -6.23 -8.86
C SER A 379 4.88 -7.73 -8.68
N SER A 380 4.79 -8.20 -7.45
CA SER A 380 4.73 -9.62 -7.15
C SER A 380 3.36 -10.25 -7.38
N TYR A 381 2.26 -9.51 -7.19
CA TYR A 381 0.93 -9.95 -7.63
C TYR A 381 0.86 -10.13 -9.15
N ILE A 382 1.32 -9.13 -9.91
CA ILE A 382 1.24 -9.14 -11.37
C ILE A 382 2.24 -10.14 -11.96
N LYS A 383 3.53 -10.01 -11.65
CA LYS A 383 4.58 -10.89 -12.19
C LYS A 383 4.47 -12.32 -11.66
N GLY A 384 3.96 -12.49 -10.44
CA GLY A 384 3.64 -13.79 -9.85
C GLY A 384 2.39 -14.46 -10.44
N GLY A 385 1.67 -13.80 -11.34
CA GLY A 385 0.52 -14.36 -12.06
C GLY A 385 -0.76 -14.47 -11.25
N GLN A 386 -0.89 -13.68 -10.19
CA GLN A 386 -2.13 -13.60 -9.42
C GLN A 386 -3.05 -12.47 -9.92
N MET A 387 -2.47 -11.50 -10.66
CA MET A 387 -3.20 -10.42 -11.30
C MET A 387 -2.81 -10.27 -12.78
N PRO A 388 -3.78 -10.02 -13.69
CA PRO A 388 -5.22 -9.94 -13.42
C PRO A 388 -5.81 -11.33 -13.18
N PHE A 389 -6.76 -11.43 -12.25
CA PHE A 389 -7.40 -12.69 -11.93
C PHE A 389 -8.10 -13.28 -13.16
N GLY A 390 -7.98 -14.60 -13.36
CA GLY A 390 -8.53 -15.30 -14.52
C GLY A 390 -7.78 -15.10 -15.84
N SER A 391 -6.69 -14.34 -15.86
CA SER A 391 -5.85 -14.18 -17.06
C SER A 391 -4.60 -15.05 -17.00
N GLU A 392 -4.40 -15.89 -18.03
CA GLU A 392 -3.19 -16.71 -18.18
C GLU A 392 -2.12 -15.97 -19.01
N LEU A 393 -1.38 -15.08 -18.36
CA LEU A 393 -0.25 -14.38 -18.98
C LEU A 393 1.05 -15.16 -18.80
N ARG A 394 1.89 -15.21 -19.84
CA ARG A 394 3.27 -15.73 -19.76
C ARG A 394 4.16 -14.78 -18.93
N PRO A 395 5.30 -15.24 -18.39
CA PRO A 395 6.19 -14.40 -17.57
C PRO A 395 6.58 -13.06 -18.23
N LEU A 396 6.92 -13.06 -19.52
CA LEU A 396 7.25 -11.84 -20.27
C LEU A 396 6.04 -10.90 -20.41
N GLU A 397 4.85 -11.45 -20.64
CA GLU A 397 3.60 -10.69 -20.75
C GLU A 397 3.21 -10.05 -19.42
N ARG A 398 3.44 -10.74 -18.28
CA ARG A 398 3.22 -10.16 -16.94
C ARG A 398 4.19 -9.02 -16.65
N ALA A 399 5.46 -9.17 -17.05
CA ALA A 399 6.45 -8.11 -16.91
C ALA A 399 6.09 -6.90 -17.78
N GLU A 400 5.59 -7.13 -19.00
CA GLU A 400 5.10 -6.08 -19.87
C GLU A 400 3.85 -5.39 -19.30
N LEU A 401 2.86 -6.15 -18.84
CA LEU A 401 1.65 -5.63 -18.19
C LEU A 401 2.03 -4.69 -17.04
N TYR A 402 2.87 -5.18 -16.12
CA TYR A 402 3.34 -4.38 -14.98
C TYR A 402 3.98 -3.07 -15.46
N ARG A 403 4.94 -3.12 -16.39
CA ARG A 403 5.60 -1.93 -16.91
C ARG A 403 4.63 -0.94 -17.54
N LYS A 404 3.63 -1.42 -18.29
CA LYS A 404 2.63 -0.59 -18.96
C LYS A 404 1.66 0.06 -17.98
N LEU A 405 1.25 -0.65 -16.93
CA LEU A 405 0.47 -0.09 -15.83
C LEU A 405 1.20 1.05 -15.13
N ILE A 406 2.48 0.87 -14.78
CA ILE A 406 3.28 1.93 -14.15
C ILE A 406 3.47 3.12 -15.10
N GLN A 407 3.73 2.86 -16.38
CA GLN A 407 3.83 3.91 -17.40
C GLN A 407 2.53 4.71 -17.53
N ASP A 408 1.37 4.05 -17.63
CA ASP A 408 0.07 4.70 -17.73
C ASP A 408 -0.26 5.54 -16.49
N TYR A 409 0.09 5.05 -15.31
CA TYR A 409 -0.22 5.72 -14.06
C TYR A 409 0.56 7.02 -13.86
N PHE A 410 1.87 6.98 -14.11
CA PHE A 410 2.81 8.06 -13.80
C PHE A 410 3.19 8.96 -14.99
N ASP A 411 2.58 8.79 -16.16
CA ASP A 411 2.91 9.62 -17.32
C ASP A 411 2.69 11.12 -17.03
N THR A 412 3.66 11.95 -17.42
CA THR A 412 3.60 13.41 -17.25
C THR A 412 3.47 14.17 -18.55
N ASP A 413 3.22 13.49 -19.67
CA ASP A 413 2.88 14.14 -20.94
C ASP A 413 1.70 15.11 -20.76
N GLU A 414 1.71 16.24 -21.47
CA GLU A 414 0.66 17.26 -21.37
C GLU A 414 -0.55 16.92 -22.24
N ALA A 415 -0.31 16.30 -23.40
CA ALA A 415 -1.36 15.91 -24.34
C ALA A 415 -2.10 14.64 -23.86
N ASN A 416 -1.35 13.69 -23.28
CA ASN A 416 -1.84 12.41 -22.80
C ASN A 416 -1.36 12.12 -21.37
N PRO A 417 -1.74 12.96 -20.38
CA PRO A 417 -1.30 12.79 -18.99
C PRO A 417 -1.70 11.43 -18.44
N GLY A 418 -0.87 10.88 -17.56
CA GLY A 418 -1.12 9.63 -16.86
C GLY A 418 -2.35 9.70 -15.95
N VAL A 419 -2.74 8.55 -15.42
CA VAL A 419 -3.95 8.42 -14.57
C VAL A 419 -3.87 9.33 -13.34
N LEU A 420 -2.73 9.33 -12.62
CA LEU A 420 -2.56 10.17 -11.42
C LEU A 420 -2.57 11.66 -11.74
N LYS A 421 -1.82 12.08 -12.78
CA LYS A 421 -1.78 13.48 -13.23
C LYS A 421 -3.17 13.98 -13.66
N SER A 422 -3.90 13.16 -14.43
CA SER A 422 -5.25 13.49 -14.89
C SER A 422 -6.23 13.69 -13.74
N TRP A 423 -6.13 12.85 -12.71
CA TRP A 423 -6.96 12.96 -11.50
C TRP A 423 -6.62 14.19 -10.67
N LEU A 424 -5.33 14.45 -10.40
CA LEU A 424 -4.89 15.64 -9.64
C LEU A 424 -5.29 16.95 -10.31
N LEU A 425 -5.38 16.98 -11.65
CA LEU A 425 -5.84 18.15 -12.41
C LEU A 425 -7.37 18.24 -12.53
N GLY A 426 -8.14 17.35 -11.89
CA GLY A 426 -9.61 17.34 -11.93
C GLY A 426 -10.24 16.93 -13.27
N ARG A 427 -9.43 16.47 -14.25
CA ARG A 427 -9.90 16.17 -15.62
C ARG A 427 -10.79 14.92 -15.71
N LEU A 428 -10.69 14.01 -14.74
CA LEU A 428 -11.53 12.80 -14.71
C LEU A 428 -13.00 13.10 -14.39
N ARG A 429 -13.30 14.16 -13.62
CA ARG A 429 -14.67 14.59 -13.36
C ARG A 429 -15.31 15.22 -14.59
N GLN A 430 -14.55 16.03 -15.34
CA GLN A 430 -15.04 16.71 -16.54
C GLN A 430 -15.56 15.72 -17.59
N ARG A 431 -14.81 14.64 -17.86
CA ARG A 431 -15.27 13.60 -18.81
C ARG A 431 -16.59 12.94 -18.44
N LYS A 432 -16.85 12.74 -17.14
CA LYS A 432 -18.10 12.13 -16.67
C LYS A 432 -19.30 13.10 -16.77
N LEU A 433 -19.04 14.41 -16.77
CA LEU A 433 -20.06 15.44 -17.00
C LEU A 433 -20.32 15.67 -18.50
N ASP A 434 -19.31 15.43 -19.34
CA ASP A 434 -19.39 15.60 -20.79
C ASP A 434 -19.96 14.36 -21.51
N GLU A 435 -20.01 13.18 -20.86
CA GLU A 435 -20.73 12.02 -21.37
C GLU A 435 -22.24 12.29 -21.31
N PRO A 436 -22.96 12.36 -22.47
CA PRO A 436 -24.40 12.50 -22.46
C PRO A 436 -24.97 11.32 -21.67
N ALA A 437 -25.80 11.61 -20.66
CA ALA A 437 -26.43 10.60 -19.82
C ALA A 437 -27.03 9.52 -20.73
N ALA A 438 -26.39 8.36 -20.78
CA ALA A 438 -26.86 7.26 -21.60
C ALA A 438 -28.31 7.01 -21.20
N ALA A 439 -29.23 7.19 -22.14
CA ALA A 439 -30.65 7.03 -21.90
C ALA A 439 -30.87 5.63 -21.34
N SER A 440 -31.10 5.57 -20.03
CA SER A 440 -31.43 4.34 -19.31
C SER A 440 -32.75 3.85 -19.89
N THR A 441 -32.65 2.91 -20.82
CA THR A 441 -33.78 2.19 -21.38
C THR A 441 -34.00 1.00 -20.46
N HIS A 442 -34.85 1.22 -19.47
CA HIS A 442 -35.49 0.16 -18.69
C HIS A 442 -36.81 -0.24 -19.34
#